data_AF-A0A7C7EQM0-F1
#
_entry.id   AF-A0A7C7EQM0-F1
#
_cell.length_a   1.000
_cell.length_b   1.000
_cell.length_c   1.000
_cell.angle_alpha   90.00
_cell.angle_beta   90.00
_cell.angle_gamma   90.00
#
_symmetry.space_group_name_H-M   'P 1'
#
loop_
_entity.id
_entity.type
_entity.pdbx_description
1 polymer ?
#
loop_
_entity_poly.entity_id
_entity_poly.type
_entity_poly.pdbx_seq_one_letter_code
_entity_poly.pdbx_strand_id
1 'polypeptide(L)'
;MRLLKRNKQQIYYALYEGNEPIKDEYGNLTGEYGIKYSNPVPLKLNISPARGESSIAQFGQMEDYDRVLITDDMNCPIDENSILWIGNLNTNEPHDYIVKRVARSLNNISYAVKKVKVNG
;
A
#
# COMPACT_ATOMS: atom_id res chain seq x y z
N MET A 1 -0.19 10.65 -19.97
CA MET A 1 -0.36 11.81 -19.06
C MET A 1 0.86 11.85 -18.14
N ARG A 2 1.59 12.96 -18.07
CA ARG A 2 2.79 13.05 -17.21
C ARG A 2 2.41 13.69 -15.88
N LEU A 3 2.72 13.02 -14.78
CA LEU A 3 2.58 13.60 -13.45
C LEU A 3 3.62 14.69 -13.22
N LEU A 4 3.16 15.85 -12.75
CA LEU A 4 4.04 16.94 -12.35
C LEU A 4 4.93 16.47 -11.20
N LYS A 5 6.25 16.56 -11.38
CA LYS A 5 7.24 16.13 -10.37
C LYS A 5 7.02 16.80 -9.01
N ARG A 6 6.48 18.03 -8.99
CA ARG A 6 6.17 18.79 -7.76
C ARG A 6 5.09 18.14 -6.89
N ASN A 7 4.19 17.36 -7.49
CA ASN A 7 3.10 16.70 -6.78
C ASN A 7 3.47 15.27 -6.33
N LYS A 8 4.66 14.78 -6.69
CA LYS A 8 5.11 13.45 -6.28
C LYS A 8 5.62 13.50 -4.85
N GLN A 9 5.01 12.73 -3.96
CA GLN A 9 5.49 12.49 -2.60
C GLN A 9 6.22 11.15 -2.55
N GLN A 10 7.25 11.06 -1.72
CA GLN A 10 7.97 9.82 -1.48
C GLN A 10 7.17 8.96 -0.50
N ILE A 11 6.97 7.71 -0.85
CA ILE A 11 6.39 6.66 -0.03
C ILE A 11 7.32 5.45 -0.05
N TYR A 12 7.11 4.53 0.89
CA TYR A 12 7.71 3.20 0.81
C TYR A 12 6.60 2.18 0.59
N TYR A 13 6.89 1.15 -0.20
CA TYR A 13 6.00 0.01 -0.37
C TYR A 13 6.80 -1.28 -0.20
N ALA A 14 6.12 -2.32 0.29
CA ALA A 14 6.66 -3.67 0.33
C ALA A 14 5.67 -4.63 -0.31
N LEU A 15 6.20 -5.51 -1.15
CA LEU A 15 5.45 -6.57 -1.81
C LEU A 15 5.34 -7.76 -0.87
N TYR A 16 4.21 -8.46 -0.94
CA TYR A 16 4.06 -9.75 -0.30
C TYR A 16 4.87 -10.79 -1.10
N GLU A 17 5.91 -11.37 -0.51
CA GLU A 17 6.75 -12.41 -1.16
C GLU A 17 6.19 -13.81 -0.94
N GLY A 18 5.50 -14.04 0.17
CA GLY A 18 4.89 -15.32 0.46
C GLY A 18 4.82 -15.62 1.96
N ASN A 19 4.45 -16.87 2.24
CA ASN A 19 4.42 -17.41 3.58
C ASN A 19 5.69 -18.24 3.80
N GLU A 20 6.53 -17.85 4.75
CA GLU A 20 7.64 -18.68 5.19
C GLU A 20 7.18 -19.53 6.38
N PRO A 21 7.46 -20.84 6.38
CA PRO A 21 7.21 -21.66 7.56
C PRO A 21 8.12 -21.16 8.68
N ILE A 22 7.53 -20.72 9.78
CA ILE A 22 8.27 -20.33 10.97
C ILE A 22 8.90 -21.62 11.52
N LYS A 23 10.22 -21.56 11.73
CA LYS A 23 10.96 -22.66 12.35
C LYS A 23 11.13 -22.30 13.82
N ASP A 24 10.80 -23.25 14.68
CA ASP A 24 11.05 -23.12 16.11
C ASP A 24 12.57 -23.09 16.40
N GLU A 25 12.98 -22.69 17.61
CA GLU A 25 14.40 -22.69 18.03
C GLU A 25 15.07 -24.07 17.91
N TYR A 26 14.29 -25.14 17.80
CA TYR A 26 14.74 -26.51 17.55
C TYR A 26 14.75 -26.95 16.07
N GLY A 27 14.51 -26.04 15.12
CA GLY A 27 14.56 -26.34 13.68
C GLY A 27 13.36 -27.15 13.15
N ASN A 28 12.34 -27.38 13.99
CA ASN A 28 11.11 -28.05 13.61
C ASN A 28 10.13 -27.08 12.95
N LEU A 29 9.37 -27.57 11.97
CA LEU A 29 8.27 -26.83 11.35
C LEU A 29 7.12 -26.73 12.36
N THR A 30 6.83 -25.53 12.87
CA THR A 30 5.74 -25.32 13.86
C THR A 30 4.34 -25.46 13.23
N GLY A 31 4.27 -25.55 11.90
CA GLY A 31 3.01 -25.51 11.15
C GLY A 31 2.43 -24.10 11.03
N GLU A 32 3.05 -23.10 11.66
CA GLU A 32 2.70 -21.70 11.53
C GLU A 32 3.43 -21.06 10.35
N TYR A 33 2.68 -20.27 9.58
CA TYR A 33 3.16 -19.57 8.41
C TYR A 33 3.32 -18.09 8.76
N GLY A 34 4.55 -17.61 8.76
CA GLY A 34 4.87 -16.19 8.89
C GLY A 34 4.71 -15.50 7.55
N ILE A 35 3.98 -14.39 7.53
CA ILE A 35 3.86 -13.56 6.32
C ILE A 35 5.19 -12.83 6.11
N LYS A 36 5.86 -13.11 4.98
CA LYS A 36 7.08 -12.40 4.58
C LYS A 36 6.75 -11.29 3.58
N TYR A 37 7.15 -10.07 3.93
CA TYR A 37 7.17 -8.95 3.02
C TYR A 37 8.58 -8.70 2.49
N SER A 38 8.68 -8.28 1.22
CA SER A 38 9.91 -7.83 0.59
C SER A 38 10.49 -6.61 1.32
N ASN A 39 11.78 -6.36 1.11
CA ASN A 39 12.43 -5.14 1.57
C ASN A 39 11.69 -3.89 1.05
N PRO A 40 11.47 -2.86 1.87
CA PRO A 40 10.78 -1.65 1.47
C PRO A 40 11.50 -0.93 0.32
N VAL A 41 10.76 -0.63 -0.74
CA VAL A 41 11.28 0.11 -1.89
C VAL A 41 10.72 1.53 -1.87
N PRO A 42 11.55 2.58 -1.95
CA PRO A 42 11.07 3.95 -2.07
C PRO A 42 10.43 4.18 -3.45
N LEU A 43 9.23 4.77 -3.47
CA LEU A 43 8.52 5.14 -4.68
C LEU A 43 8.03 6.59 -4.59
N LYS A 44 8.08 7.32 -5.70
CA LYS A 44 7.57 8.69 -5.79
C LYS A 44 6.34 8.73 -6.68
N LEU A 45 5.18 9.00 -6.08
CA LEU A 45 3.91 9.05 -6.78
C LEU A 45 3.02 10.17 -6.22
N ASN A 46 1.92 10.48 -6.90
CA ASN A 46 0.99 11.50 -6.42
C ASN A 46 -0.03 10.90 -5.48
N ILE A 47 -0.22 11.55 -4.34
CA ILE A 47 -1.13 11.11 -3.29
C ILE A 47 -2.30 12.07 -3.27
N SER A 48 -3.52 11.55 -3.35
CA SER A 48 -4.72 12.37 -3.17
C SER A 48 -4.77 12.90 -1.74
N PRO A 49 -5.45 14.04 -1.50
CA PRO A 49 -5.86 14.39 -0.15
C PRO A 49 -6.67 13.24 0.46
N ALA A 50 -6.63 13.12 1.79
CA ALA A 50 -7.48 12.17 2.51
C ALA A 50 -8.95 12.51 2.24
N ARG A 51 -9.75 11.52 1.88
CA ARG A 51 -11.20 11.68 1.78
C ARG A 51 -11.75 11.95 3.19
N GLY A 52 -12.40 13.09 3.36
CA GLY A 52 -13.18 13.37 4.56
C GLY A 52 -14.51 12.62 4.52
N GLU A 53 -14.94 12.13 5.68
CA GLU A 53 -16.18 11.36 5.90
C GLU A 53 -17.45 12.06 5.38
N SER A 54 -17.43 13.40 5.23
CA SER A 54 -18.58 14.15 4.71
C SER A 54 -18.75 14.10 3.18
N SER A 55 -17.72 13.74 2.40
CA SER A 55 -17.83 13.67 0.93
C SER A 55 -18.46 12.36 0.42
N ILE A 56 -18.73 11.42 1.31
CA ILE A 56 -19.27 10.07 1.03
C ILE A 56 -20.75 10.10 0.68
N ALA A 57 -21.52 10.98 1.32
CA ALA A 57 -22.97 10.96 1.21
C ALA A 57 -23.51 11.50 -0.13
N GLN A 58 -22.73 12.27 -0.89
CA GLN A 58 -23.24 13.00 -2.05
C GLN A 58 -23.10 12.24 -3.38
N PHE A 59 -22.25 11.22 -3.43
CA PHE A 59 -22.03 10.38 -4.61
C PHE A 59 -22.03 8.92 -4.16
N GLY A 60 -23.22 8.30 -4.18
CA GLY A 60 -23.45 6.96 -3.67
C GLY A 60 -22.38 5.95 -4.08
N GLN A 61 -22.00 5.13 -3.10
CA GLN A 61 -20.96 4.10 -3.06
C GLN A 61 -19.56 4.62 -2.70
N MET A 62 -19.13 4.29 -1.48
CA MET A 62 -17.72 4.22 -1.16
C MET A 62 -17.32 2.79 -0.89
N GLU A 63 -16.52 2.28 -1.80
CA GLU A 63 -15.47 1.34 -1.44
C GLU A 63 -14.66 1.93 -0.28
N ASP A 64 -14.37 1.10 0.72
CA ASP A 64 -13.67 1.43 1.96
C ASP A 64 -12.19 1.84 1.69
N TYR A 65 -11.95 3.04 1.19
CA TYR A 65 -10.60 3.61 1.00
C TYR A 65 -10.51 5.05 1.50
N ASP A 66 -9.34 5.41 2.03
CA ASP A 66 -9.04 6.74 2.58
C ASP A 66 -8.37 7.65 1.55
N ARG A 67 -7.49 7.09 0.72
CA ARG A 67 -6.64 7.83 -0.22
C ARG A 67 -6.51 7.09 -1.54
N VAL A 68 -6.16 7.84 -2.59
CA VAL A 68 -5.85 7.32 -3.91
C VAL A 68 -4.42 7.73 -4.28
N LEU A 69 -3.62 6.76 -4.68
CA LEU A 69 -2.26 6.96 -5.18
C LEU A 69 -2.27 6.84 -6.69
N ILE A 70 -1.58 7.73 -7.39
CA ILE A 70 -1.52 7.71 -8.86
C ILE A 70 -0.06 7.69 -9.29
N THR A 71 0.30 6.67 -10.06
CA THR A 71 1.61 6.54 -10.71
C THR A 71 1.46 6.55 -12.23
N ASP A 72 2.39 7.19 -12.92
CA ASP A 72 2.54 7.07 -14.38
C ASP A 72 3.37 5.84 -14.78
N ASP A 73 4.02 5.19 -13.81
CA ASP A 73 4.81 3.99 -14.03
C ASP A 73 3.91 2.76 -14.12
N MET A 74 3.68 2.28 -15.35
CA MET A 74 2.84 1.11 -15.64
C MET A 74 3.49 -0.22 -15.25
N ASN A 75 4.78 -0.21 -14.89
CA ASN A 75 5.54 -1.41 -14.52
C ASN A 75 5.70 -1.56 -13.00
N CYS A 76 4.95 -0.76 -12.22
CA CYS A 76 4.95 -0.86 -10.77
C CYS A 76 4.40 -2.23 -10.32
N PRO A 77 5.17 -3.03 -9.56
CA PRO A 77 4.78 -4.37 -9.12
C PRO A 77 3.79 -4.36 -7.94
N ILE A 78 3.21 -3.21 -7.60
CA ILE A 78 2.31 -3.06 -6.45
C ILE A 78 1.00 -3.81 -6.74
N ASP A 79 0.62 -4.63 -5.77
CA ASP A 79 -0.57 -5.47 -5.79
C ASP A 79 -1.49 -5.18 -4.59
N GLU A 80 -2.70 -5.78 -4.56
CA GLU A 80 -3.67 -5.64 -3.48
C GLU A 80 -3.15 -6.14 -2.13
N ASN A 81 -2.20 -7.08 -2.15
CA ASN A 81 -1.53 -7.59 -0.96
C ASN A 81 -0.33 -6.76 -0.51
N SER A 82 -0.03 -5.66 -1.21
CA SER A 82 1.12 -4.81 -0.87
C SER A 82 0.78 -3.87 0.28
N ILE A 83 1.76 -3.67 1.16
CA ILE A 83 1.68 -2.73 2.27
C ILE A 83 2.44 -1.45 1.92
N LEU A 84 1.94 -0.31 2.41
CA LEU A 84 2.54 0.98 2.15
C LEU A 84 2.72 1.80 3.43
N TRP A 85 3.79 2.59 3.42
CA TRP A 85 4.07 3.61 4.43
C TRP A 85 3.94 4.98 3.79
N ILE A 86 2.93 5.72 4.22
CA ILE A 86 2.61 7.06 3.71
C ILE A 86 2.76 8.06 4.85
N GLY A 87 3.75 8.96 4.72
CA GLY A 87 4.02 10.02 5.70
C GLY A 87 5.05 9.63 6.76
N ASN A 88 4.91 8.45 7.38
CA ASN A 88 5.94 7.89 8.25
C ASN A 88 6.90 7.04 7.42
N LEU A 89 8.15 7.47 7.28
CA LEU A 89 9.16 6.76 6.47
C LEU A 89 9.91 5.70 7.29
N ASN A 90 9.52 5.48 8.55
CA ASN A 90 10.11 4.43 9.38
C ASN A 90 9.57 3.07 8.96
N THR A 91 10.38 2.32 8.22
CA THR A 91 10.06 0.91 7.92
C THR A 91 10.14 -0.02 9.14
N ASN A 92 10.58 0.50 10.29
CA ASN A 92 10.62 -0.26 11.53
C ASN A 92 9.25 -0.27 12.24
N GLU A 93 8.31 0.59 11.83
CA GLU A 93 6.97 0.69 12.40
C GLU A 93 5.97 -0.13 11.56
N PRO A 94 4.92 -0.66 12.21
CA PRO A 94 3.87 -1.40 11.52
C PRO A 94 3.25 -0.55 10.40
N HIS A 95 2.94 -1.20 9.27
CA HIS A 95 2.44 -0.54 8.07
C HIS A 95 1.18 0.30 8.34
N ASP A 96 1.15 1.52 7.82
CA ASP A 96 0.02 2.44 8.00
C ASP A 96 -1.11 2.19 7.00
N TYR A 97 -0.80 1.69 5.79
CA TYR A 97 -1.76 1.60 4.70
C TYR A 97 -1.70 0.25 3.99
N ILE A 98 -2.87 -0.21 3.55
CA ILE A 98 -3.03 -1.38 2.68
C ILE A 98 -3.68 -0.97 1.37
N VAL A 99 -3.32 -1.66 0.28
CA VAL A 99 -4.02 -1.51 -1.00
C VAL A 99 -5.37 -2.23 -0.90
N LYS A 100 -6.43 -1.57 -1.38
CA LYS A 100 -7.78 -2.14 -1.47
C LYS A 100 -8.20 -2.46 -2.89
N ARG A 101 -7.78 -1.62 -3.85
CA ARG A 101 -8.02 -1.85 -5.27
C ARG A 101 -6.90 -1.25 -6.10
N VAL A 102 -6.66 -1.88 -7.25
CA VAL A 102 -5.76 -1.40 -8.30
C VAL A 102 -6.56 -1.14 -9.57
N ALA A 103 -6.61 0.11 -10.01
CA ALA A 103 -7.24 0.51 -11.25
C ALA A 103 -6.15 0.90 -12.27
N ARG A 104 -5.96 0.06 -13.28
CA ARG A 104 -5.00 0.30 -14.36
C ARG A 104 -5.70 1.00 -15.53
N SER A 105 -5.18 2.17 -15.93
CA SER A 105 -5.59 2.89 -17.13
C SER A 105 -4.56 2.70 -18.24
N LEU A 106 -4.79 3.25 -19.43
CA LEU A 106 -3.83 3.18 -20.54
C LEU A 106 -2.47 3.84 -20.21
N ASN A 107 -2.46 4.84 -19.33
CA ASN A 107 -1.28 5.69 -19.11
C ASN A 107 -0.96 5.95 -17.63
N ASN A 108 -1.70 5.35 -16.70
CA ASN A 108 -1.49 5.50 -15.27
C ASN A 108 -2.07 4.31 -14.52
N ILE A 109 -1.59 4.10 -13.29
CA ILE A 109 -2.18 3.18 -12.34
C ILE A 109 -2.64 3.99 -11.13
N SER A 110 -3.90 3.78 -10.74
CA SER A 110 -4.50 4.35 -9.55
C SER A 110 -4.67 3.25 -8.50
N TYR A 111 -4.13 3.46 -7.30
CA TYR A 111 -4.27 2.55 -6.17
C TYR A 111 -5.19 3.18 -5.14
N ALA A 112 -6.28 2.51 -4.79
CA ALA A 112 -7.09 2.87 -3.64
C ALA A 112 -6.45 2.25 -2.39
N VAL A 113 -6.13 3.08 -1.39
CA VAL A 113 -5.49 2.63 -0.15
C VAL A 113 -6.32 3.00 1.06
N LYS A 114 -6.36 2.09 2.03
CA LYS A 114 -7.05 2.27 3.31
C LYS A 114 -6.03 2.34 4.44
N LYS A 115 -6.23 3.27 5.37
CA LYS A 115 -5.41 3.34 6.57
C LYS A 115 -5.78 2.18 7.49
N VAL A 116 -4.80 1.41 7.93
CA VAL A 116 -4.97 0.36 8.93
C VAL A 116 -4.42 0.88 10.25
N LYS A 117 -5.22 0.79 11.31
CA LYS A 117 -4.69 0.87 12.67
C LYS A 117 -4.14 -0.51 13.00
N VAL A 118 -2.82 -0.64 13.01
CA VAL A 118 -2.19 -1.81 13.60
C VAL A 118 -2.33 -1.62 15.11
N ASN A 119 -3.36 -2.23 15.68
CA ASN A 119 -3.57 -2.24 17.12
C ASN A 119 -2.50 -3.16 17.70
N GLY A 120 -1.50 -2.57 18.35
CA GLY A 120 -0.51 -3.31 19.13
C GLY A 120 -1.13 -3.98 20.35
#